data_AF-A0A0J1KJ77-F1
#
_entry.id   AF-A0A0J1KJ77-F1
#
_cell.length_a   1.000
_cell.length_b   1.000
_cell.length_c   1.000
_cell.angle_alpha   90.00
_cell.angle_beta   90.00
_cell.angle_gamma   90.00
#
_symmetry.space_group_name_H-M   'P 1'
#
loop_
_entity.id
_entity.type
_entity.pdbx_description
1 polymer ?
#
loop_
_entity_poly.entity_id
_entity_poly.type
_entity_poly.pdbx_seq_one_letter_code
_entity_poly.pdbx_strand_id
1 'polypeptide(L)'
;MQLKKIDIDMIARSLLTSLISAICVSTIYLISSSYFSLLGILIFSFIFFCFYLVIASPLQIFLNQRPKKFSIIYLAIYNIFSGVVTWIVAMFFDMKDPFHSSIFYFLFILCASLFWIVDSLLLQKKAE
;
A
#
# COMPACT_ATOMS: atom_id res chain seq x y z
N MET A 1 -7.41 -17.98 -21.19
CA MET A 1 -7.59 -17.10 -20.01
C MET A 1 -8.02 -15.74 -20.54
N GLN A 2 -9.33 -15.45 -20.57
CA GLN A 2 -9.80 -14.18 -21.10
C GLN A 2 -9.57 -13.09 -20.06
N LEU A 3 -8.59 -12.21 -20.33
CA LEU A 3 -8.45 -10.95 -19.61
C LEU A 3 -9.73 -10.15 -19.84
N LYS A 4 -10.62 -10.18 -18.83
CA LYS A 4 -11.79 -9.31 -18.78
C LYS A 4 -11.28 -7.88 -18.95
N LYS A 5 -11.85 -7.16 -19.91
CA LYS A 5 -11.52 -5.78 -20.26
C LYS A 5 -11.25 -5.01 -18.96
N ILE A 6 -10.03 -4.50 -18.78
CA ILE A 6 -9.69 -3.75 -17.57
C ILE A 6 -10.60 -2.53 -17.56
N ASP A 7 -11.59 -2.53 -16.66
CA ASP A 7 -12.50 -1.41 -16.53
C ASP A 7 -11.73 -0.20 -16.00
N ILE A 8 -11.89 0.95 -16.66
CA ILE A 8 -11.32 2.23 -16.22
C ILE A 8 -11.67 2.51 -14.75
N ASP A 9 -12.85 2.06 -14.31
CA ASP A 9 -13.29 2.14 -12.91
C ASP A 9 -12.38 1.35 -11.95
N MET A 10 -11.86 0.19 -12.36
CA MET A 10 -10.94 -0.61 -11.54
C MET A 10 -9.59 0.08 -11.41
N ILE A 11 -9.08 0.64 -12.50
CA ILE A 11 -7.83 1.41 -12.49
C ILE A 11 -8.00 2.64 -11.59
N ALA A 12 -9.05 3.43 -11.80
CA ALA A 12 -9.32 4.65 -11.03
C ALA A 12 -9.44 4.34 -9.52
N ARG A 13 -10.09 3.24 -9.15
CA ARG A 13 -10.19 2.81 -7.75
C ARG A 13 -8.85 2.36 -7.19
N SER A 14 -8.02 1.63 -7.95
CA SER A 14 -6.68 1.21 -7.49
C SER A 14 -5.76 2.41 -7.26
N LEU A 15 -5.86 3.44 -8.11
CA LEU A 15 -5.15 4.71 -7.94
C LEU A 15 -5.62 5.43 -6.68
N LEU A 16 -6.93 5.48 -6.45
CA LEU A 16 -7.51 6.11 -5.27
C LEU A 16 -7.13 5.37 -3.99
N THR A 17 -7.13 4.03 -3.99
CA THR A 17 -6.62 3.20 -2.88
C THR A 17 -5.15 3.50 -2.60
N SER A 18 -4.31 3.54 -3.64
CA SER A 18 -2.89 3.84 -3.51
C SER A 18 -2.65 5.24 -2.94
N LEU A 19 -3.45 6.23 -3.34
CA LEU A 19 -3.35 7.60 -2.85
C LEU A 19 -3.75 7.71 -1.37
N ILE A 20 -4.90 7.14 -0.99
CA ILE A 20 -5.38 7.17 0.40
C ILE A 20 -4.39 6.43 1.31
N SER A 21 -3.96 5.23 0.93
CA SER A 21 -3.01 4.46 1.73
C SER A 21 -1.67 5.18 1.90
N ALA A 22 -1.14 5.81 0.86
CA ALA A 22 0.11 6.58 0.95
C ALA A 22 -0.01 7.78 1.90
N ILE A 23 -1.11 8.52 1.84
CA ILE A 23 -1.38 9.65 2.75
C ILE A 23 -1.49 9.15 4.19
N CYS A 24 -2.25 8.08 4.43
CA CYS A 24 -2.41 7.51 5.77
C CYS A 24 -1.09 7.02 6.38
N VAL A 25 -0.32 6.22 5.63
CA VAL A 25 0.98 5.70 6.10
C VAL A 25 1.94 6.85 6.41
N SER A 26 2.02 7.84 5.53
CA SER A 26 2.92 9.00 5.70
C SER A 26 2.52 9.85 6.89
N THR A 27 1.23 10.06 7.10
CA THR A 27 0.70 10.82 8.24
C THR A 27 0.99 10.11 9.55
N ILE A 28 0.72 8.80 9.63
CA ILE A 28 0.97 8.01 10.84
C ILE A 28 2.47 7.97 11.16
N TYR A 29 3.31 7.74 10.15
CA TYR A 29 4.77 7.73 10.33
C TYR A 29 5.31 9.06 10.85
N LEU A 30 4.87 10.19 10.25
CA LEU A 30 5.40 11.50 10.62
C LEU A 30 4.81 12.06 11.92
N ILE A 31 3.58 11.68 12.30
CA ILE A 31 3.04 12.00 13.64
C ILE A 31 3.84 11.29 14.73
N SER A 32 4.30 10.06 14.47
CA SER A 32 5.18 9.33 15.40
C SER A 32 6.62 9.83 15.38
N SER A 33 6.95 10.79 14.51
CA SER A 33 8.30 11.32 14.30
C SER A 33 8.43 12.76 14.81
N SER A 34 9.61 13.13 15.29
CA SER A 34 9.93 14.53 15.63
C SER A 34 10.01 15.45 14.40
N TYR A 35 9.98 14.90 13.18
CA TYR A 35 10.06 15.63 11.92
C TYR A 35 8.68 15.96 11.32
N PHE A 36 7.63 16.02 12.13
CA PHE A 36 6.29 16.36 11.68
C PHE A 36 6.27 17.70 10.94
N SER A 37 5.98 17.66 9.64
CA SER A 37 5.83 18.82 8.77
C SER A 37 4.84 18.50 7.66
N LEU A 38 3.99 19.47 7.32
CA LEU A 38 3.01 19.33 6.24
C LEU A 38 3.72 19.05 4.90
N LEU A 39 4.86 19.69 4.68
CA LEU A 39 5.72 19.45 3.50
C LEU A 39 6.37 18.06 3.55
N GLY A 40 6.72 17.57 4.75
CA GLY A 40 7.21 16.21 4.95
C GLY A 40 6.17 15.15 4.59
N ILE A 41 4.91 15.35 4.99
CA ILE A 41 3.79 14.45 4.67
C ILE A 41 3.59 14.37 3.16
N LEU A 42 3.67 15.50 2.47
CA LEU A 42 3.48 15.57 1.03
C LEU A 42 4.59 14.81 0.29
N ILE A 43 5.85 15.00 0.69
CA ILE A 43 7.01 14.30 0.10
C ILE A 43 6.93 12.80 0.37
N PHE A 44 6.73 12.38 1.63
CA PHE A 44 6.65 10.97 1.98
C PHE A 44 5.48 10.28 1.28
N SER A 45 4.32 10.95 1.23
CA SER A 45 3.14 10.41 0.54
C SER A 45 3.39 10.27 -0.95
N PHE A 46 4.10 11.21 -1.59
CA PHE A 46 4.44 11.09 -3.00
C PHE A 46 5.37 9.91 -3.27
N ILE A 47 6.39 9.70 -2.42
CA ILE A 47 7.30 8.56 -2.53
C ILE A 47 6.55 7.24 -2.39
N PHE A 48 5.75 7.08 -1.32
CA PHE A 48 4.94 5.87 -1.12
C PHE A 48 3.94 5.65 -2.26
N PHE A 49 3.33 6.71 -2.76
CA PHE A 49 2.40 6.64 -3.88
C PHE A 49 3.08 6.13 -5.16
N CYS A 50 4.29 6.59 -5.47
CA CYS A 50 5.07 6.07 -6.60
C CYS A 50 5.36 4.56 -6.47
N PHE A 51 5.75 4.10 -5.28
CA PHE A 51 5.98 2.67 -5.06
C PHE A 51 4.69 1.85 -5.17
N TYR A 52 3.58 2.35 -4.62
CA TYR A 52 2.29 1.69 -4.74
C TYR A 52 1.77 1.67 -6.18
N LEU A 53 2.04 2.70 -6.98
CA LEU A 53 1.71 2.70 -8.41
C LEU A 53 2.42 1.58 -9.18
N VAL A 54 3.71 1.38 -8.94
CA VAL A 54 4.51 0.42 -9.71
C VAL A 54 4.28 -1.01 -9.23
N ILE A 55 4.07 -1.21 -7.93
CA ILE A 55 4.03 -2.54 -7.30
C ILE A 55 2.61 -2.93 -6.92
N ALA A 56 1.93 -2.08 -6.16
CA ALA A 56 0.67 -2.44 -5.51
C ALA A 56 -0.56 -2.29 -6.43
N SER A 57 -0.57 -1.31 -7.33
CA SER A 57 -1.65 -1.08 -8.31
C SER A 57 -1.80 -2.22 -9.32
N PRO A 58 -0.74 -2.72 -10.00
CA PRO A 58 -0.89 -3.87 -10.91
C PRO A 58 -1.31 -5.13 -10.15
N LEU A 59 -0.79 -5.32 -8.93
CA LEU A 59 -1.19 -6.41 -8.05
C LEU A 59 -2.68 -6.32 -7.68
N GLN A 60 -3.17 -5.13 -7.34
CA GLN A 60 -4.58 -4.87 -7.07
C GLN A 60 -5.46 -5.22 -8.26
N ILE A 61 -5.09 -4.75 -9.45
CA ILE A 61 -5.83 -5.03 -10.68
C ILE A 61 -5.87 -6.54 -10.93
N PHE A 62 -4.79 -7.26 -10.66
CA PHE A 62 -4.72 -8.72 -10.82
C PHE A 62 -5.58 -9.47 -9.79
N LEU A 63 -5.45 -9.15 -8.50
CA LEU A 63 -6.20 -9.79 -7.41
C LEU A 63 -7.71 -9.50 -7.52
N ASN A 64 -8.07 -8.30 -7.95
CA ASN A 64 -9.46 -7.88 -8.01
C ASN A 64 -10.19 -8.36 -9.28
N GLN A 65 -9.54 -9.12 -10.17
CA GLN A 65 -10.23 -9.87 -11.23
C GLN A 65 -11.16 -10.95 -10.67
N ARG A 66 -10.86 -11.47 -9.47
CA ARG A 66 -11.73 -12.38 -8.70
C ARG A 66 -11.85 -11.87 -7.27
N PRO A 67 -12.69 -10.85 -7.03
CA PRO A 67 -12.74 -10.20 -5.72
C PRO A 67 -13.17 -11.20 -4.65
N LYS A 68 -12.33 -11.41 -3.63
CA LYS A 68 -12.65 -12.18 -2.42
C LYS A 68 -12.61 -11.25 -1.22
N LYS A 69 -13.79 -10.99 -0.64
CA LYS A 69 -13.91 -10.08 0.50
C LYS A 69 -13.09 -10.52 1.70
N PHE A 70 -12.28 -9.60 2.25
CA PHE A 70 -11.47 -9.81 3.44
C PHE A 70 -10.71 -11.13 3.44
N SER A 71 -10.14 -11.53 2.30
CA SER A 71 -9.40 -12.78 2.22
C SER A 71 -8.08 -12.68 2.99
N ILE A 72 -7.84 -13.61 3.91
CA ILE A 72 -6.55 -13.80 4.58
C ILE A 72 -5.41 -14.01 3.57
N ILE A 73 -5.71 -14.60 2.41
CA ILE A 73 -4.74 -14.83 1.34
C ILE A 73 -4.28 -13.51 0.75
N TYR A 74 -5.21 -12.55 0.56
CA TYR A 74 -4.86 -11.22 0.06
C TYR A 74 -4.05 -10.45 1.10
N LEU A 75 -4.38 -10.59 2.39
CA LEU A 75 -3.55 -10.03 3.46
C LEU A 75 -2.12 -10.57 3.41
N ALA A 76 -1.93 -11.88 3.23
CA ALA A 76 -0.60 -12.49 3.13
C ALA A 76 0.18 -11.99 1.91
N ILE A 77 -0.48 -11.85 0.75
CA ILE A 77 0.12 -11.31 -0.46
C ILE A 77 0.51 -9.85 -0.26
N TYR A 78 -0.41 -9.00 0.23
CA TYR A 78 -0.11 -7.60 0.52
C TYR A 78 1.01 -7.47 1.53
N ASN A 79 1.10 -8.36 2.52
CA ASN A 79 2.23 -8.39 3.46
C ASN A 79 3.57 -8.54 2.73
N ILE A 80 3.71 -9.55 1.84
CA ILE A 80 4.96 -9.76 1.09
C ILE A 80 5.35 -8.50 0.29
N PHE A 81 4.39 -7.89 -0.41
CA PHE A 81 4.65 -6.70 -1.21
C PHE A 81 4.94 -5.45 -0.38
N SER A 82 4.23 -5.25 0.73
CA SER A 82 4.53 -4.20 1.69
C SER A 82 5.93 -4.36 2.28
N GLY A 83 6.40 -5.60 2.51
CA GLY A 83 7.77 -5.88 2.93
C GLY A 83 8.81 -5.40 1.92
N VAL A 84 8.58 -5.66 0.64
CA VAL A 84 9.46 -5.19 -0.43
C VAL A 84 9.46 -3.66 -0.48
N VAL A 85 8.29 -3.01 -0.43
CA VAL A 85 8.19 -1.53 -0.45
C VAL A 85 8.91 -0.92 0.76
N THR A 86 8.64 -1.41 1.97
CA THR A 86 9.27 -0.89 3.19
C THR A 86 10.78 -1.13 3.19
N TRP A 87 11.25 -2.26 2.63
CA TRP A 87 12.68 -2.55 2.48
C TRP A 87 13.38 -1.59 1.50
N ILE A 88 12.77 -1.34 0.34
CA ILE A 88 13.29 -0.37 -0.62
C ILE A 88 13.35 1.03 0.00
N VAL A 89 12.29 1.43 0.71
CA VAL A 89 12.26 2.72 1.41
C VAL A 89 13.36 2.78 2.48
N ALA A 90 13.54 1.74 3.27
CA ALA A 90 14.58 1.70 4.30
C ALA A 90 16.00 1.82 3.71
N MET A 91 16.26 1.17 2.56
CA MET A 91 17.52 1.32 1.82
C MET A 91 17.72 2.75 1.31
N PHE A 92 16.65 3.41 0.84
CA PHE A 92 16.71 4.82 0.40
C PHE A 92 17.07 5.79 1.53
N PHE A 93 16.70 5.46 2.76
CA PHE A 93 17.02 6.25 3.96
C PHE A 93 18.31 5.79 4.67
N ASP A 94 19.15 4.98 4.01
CA ASP A 94 20.44 4.49 4.51
C ASP A 94 20.35 3.77 5.87
N MET A 95 19.25 3.03 6.09
CA MET A 95 19.11 2.20 7.29
C MET A 95 20.03 0.98 7.19
N LYS A 96 21.08 0.94 8.05
CA LYS A 96 22.06 -0.16 8.08
C LYS A 96 21.46 -1.54 8.36
N ASP A 97 20.48 -1.63 9.28
CA ASP A 97 19.88 -2.89 9.69
C ASP A 97 18.34 -2.81 9.75
N PRO A 98 17.65 -2.79 8.60
CA PRO A 98 16.20 -2.62 8.55
C PRO A 98 15.46 -3.75 9.29
N PHE A 99 15.96 -4.98 9.21
CA PHE A 99 15.35 -6.16 9.85
C PHE A 99 15.50 -6.21 11.38
N HIS A 100 16.33 -5.36 11.98
CA HIS A 100 16.45 -5.25 13.44
C HIS A 100 15.65 -4.07 14.02
N SER A 101 15.04 -3.25 13.16
CA SER A 101 14.31 -2.06 13.59
C SER A 101 12.84 -2.37 13.87
N SER A 102 12.37 -2.10 15.09
CA SER A 102 10.94 -2.20 15.43
C SER A 102 10.06 -1.28 14.57
N ILE A 103 10.61 -0.14 14.14
CA ILE A 103 9.93 0.82 13.25
C ILE A 103 9.69 0.21 11.87
N PHE A 104 10.61 -0.62 11.37
CA PHE A 104 10.46 -1.31 10.11
C PHE A 104 9.26 -2.27 10.14
N TYR A 105 9.18 -3.12 11.17
CA TYR A 105 8.06 -4.06 11.32
C TYR A 105 6.72 -3.35 11.55
N PHE A 106 6.73 -2.24 12.29
CA PHE A 106 5.54 -1.42 12.47
C PHE A 106 5.04 -0.84 11.14
N LEU A 107 5.92 -0.20 10.37
CA LEU A 107 5.60 0.33 9.04
C LEU A 107 5.14 -0.77 8.08
N PHE A 108 5.81 -1.90 8.09
CA PHE A 108 5.48 -3.08 7.29
C PHE A 108 4.04 -3.55 7.53
N ILE A 109 3.68 -3.79 8.79
CA ILE A 109 2.33 -4.25 9.18
C ILE A 109 1.29 -3.16 8.89
N LEU A 110 1.61 -1.90 9.18
CA LEU A 110 0.73 -0.75 8.95
C LEU A 110 0.40 -0.60 7.45
N CYS A 111 1.43 -0.68 6.62
CA CYS A 111 1.35 -0.62 5.16
C CYS A 111 0.46 -1.75 4.63
N ALA A 112 0.73 -3.00 5.05
CA ALA A 112 -0.05 -4.16 4.60
C ALA A 112 -1.51 -4.10 5.04
N SER A 113 -1.76 -3.73 6.30
CA SER A 113 -3.11 -3.67 6.88
C SER A 113 -3.94 -2.54 6.28
N LEU A 114 -3.39 -1.32 6.16
CA LEU A 114 -4.08 -0.19 5.52
C LEU A 114 -4.40 -0.50 4.07
N PHE A 115 -3.44 -1.04 3.32
CA PHE A 115 -3.67 -1.37 1.91
C PHE A 115 -4.76 -2.43 1.76
N TRP A 116 -4.72 -3.48 2.58
CA TRP A 116 -5.74 -4.54 2.59
C TRP A 116 -7.13 -4.02 2.97
N ILE A 117 -7.24 -3.15 3.97
CA ILE A 117 -8.52 -2.56 4.40
C ILE A 117 -9.08 -1.66 3.29
N VAL A 118 -8.27 -0.75 2.75
CA VAL A 118 -8.71 0.23 1.74
C VAL A 118 -9.06 -0.48 0.42
N ASP A 119 -8.30 -1.50 0.02
CA ASP A 119 -8.63 -2.36 -1.12
C ASP A 119 -9.95 -3.12 -0.91
N SER A 120 -10.14 -3.70 0.28
CA SER A 120 -11.35 -4.46 0.60
C SER A 120 -12.60 -3.57 0.67
N LEU A 121 -12.46 -2.30 1.03
CA LEU A 121 -13.56 -1.33 1.09
C LEU A 121 -13.91 -0.74 -0.27
N LEU A 122 -12.93 -0.34 -1.09
CA LEU A 122 -13.13 0.40 -2.34
C LEU A 122 -13.31 -0.50 -3.57
N LEU A 123 -12.52 -1.57 -3.67
CA LEU A 123 -12.42 -2.37 -4.90
C LEU A 123 -13.35 -3.58 -4.90
N GLN A 124 -13.65 -4.13 -3.73
CA GLN A 124 -14.55 -5.28 -3.61
C GLN A 124 -16.00 -4.79 -3.49
N LYS A 125 -16.51 -4.15 -4.55
CA LYS A 125 -17.96 -3.97 -4.69
C LYS A 125 -18.57 -5.37 -4.84
N LYS A 126 -19.62 -5.63 -4.05
CA LYS A 126 -20.36 -6.89 -4.02
C LYS A 126 -20.63 -7.32 -5.47
N ALA A 127 -20.24 -8.53 -5.86
CA ALA A 127 -21.00 -9.20 -6.90
C ALA A 127 -22.40 -9.33 -6.28
N GLU A 128 -23.34 -8.52 -6.77
CA GLU A 128 -24.75 -8.78 -6.57
C GLU A 128 -25.11 -10.13 -7.19
#